data_AF-A0A920DV66-F1
#
_entry.id   AF-A0A920DV66-F1
#
_cell.length_a   1.000
_cell.length_b   1.000
_cell.length_c   1.000
_cell.angle_alpha   90.00
_cell.angle_beta   90.00
_cell.angle_gamma   90.00
#
_symmetry.space_group_name_H-M   'P 1'
#
loop_
_entity.id
_entity.type
_entity.pdbx_description
1 polymer ?
#
loop_
_entity_poly.entity_id
_entity_poly.type
_entity_poly.pdbx_seq_one_letter_code
_entity_poly.pdbx_strand_id
1 'polypeptide(L)'
;MAAILGLNYDQILEIIISNNLQDTVFIANDNADGQVVLSGLKENIENSLHIFKENGARKAMQLAVSAPFHCPLMRPAQEIMEKSLSSIKVQNLMYL
;
A
#
# COMPACT_ATOMS: atom_id res chain seq x y z
N MET A 1 1.83 -2.88 -6.48
CA MET A 1 0.77 -2.15 -5.76
C MET A 1 -0.49 -2.11 -6.60
N ALA A 2 -1.66 -1.92 -6.00
CA ALA A 2 -2.93 -1.83 -6.70
C ALA A 2 -3.86 -0.81 -6.05
N ALA A 3 -4.73 -0.18 -6.85
CA ALA A 3 -5.82 0.65 -6.36
C ALA A 3 -7.12 -0.15 -6.37
N ILE A 4 -7.83 -0.13 -5.25
CA ILE A 4 -9.16 -0.71 -5.07
C ILE A 4 -10.16 0.44 -4.92
N LEU A 5 -11.18 0.47 -5.79
CA LEU A 5 -12.21 1.50 -5.82
C LEU A 5 -13.57 0.89 -5.48
N GLY A 6 -14.36 1.59 -4.69
CA GLY A 6 -15.69 1.20 -4.25
C GLY A 6 -15.76 0.55 -2.86
N LEU A 7 -14.63 0.41 -2.17
CA LEU A 7 -14.54 -0.14 -0.81
C LEU A 7 -13.74 0.81 0.07
N ASN A 8 -14.18 1.00 1.31
CA ASN A 8 -13.48 1.81 2.31
C ASN A 8 -12.41 0.98 3.05
N TYR A 9 -11.64 1.65 3.90
CA TYR A 9 -10.55 1.04 4.68
C TYR A 9 -11.00 -0.20 5.47
N ASP A 10 -12.08 -0.09 6.24
CA ASP A 10 -12.56 -1.16 7.12
C ASP A 10 -13.00 -2.40 6.34
N GLN A 11 -13.73 -2.21 5.23
CA GLN A 11 -14.13 -3.29 4.33
C GLN A 11 -12.91 -3.99 3.72
N ILE A 12 -11.89 -3.22 3.29
CA ILE A 12 -10.65 -3.78 2.76
C ILE A 12 -9.92 -4.60 3.82
N LEU A 13 -9.84 -4.09 5.06
CA LEU A 13 -9.20 -4.79 6.17
C LEU A 13 -9.91 -6.11 6.48
N GLU A 14 -11.25 -6.10 6.52
CA GLU A 14 -12.06 -7.30 6.73
C GLU A 14 -11.84 -8.35 5.62
N ILE A 15 -11.81 -7.92 4.35
CA ILE A 15 -11.54 -8.81 3.21
C ILE A 15 -10.13 -9.42 3.32
N ILE A 16 -9.11 -8.63 3.68
CA ILE A 16 -7.74 -9.11 3.86
C ILE A 16 -7.70 -10.21 4.92
N ILE A 17 -8.32 -9.98 6.08
CA ILE A 17 -8.32 -10.94 7.20
C ILE A 17 -9.12 -12.20 6.84
N SER A 18 -10.33 -12.04 6.31
CA SER A 18 -11.22 -13.15 5.98
C SER A 18 -10.68 -14.09 4.90
N ASN A 19 -9.74 -13.60 4.07
CA ASN A 19 -9.09 -14.36 3.01
C ASN A 19 -7.64 -14.73 3.33
N ASN A 20 -7.19 -14.57 4.59
CA ASN A 20 -5.83 -14.89 5.04
C ASN A 20 -4.71 -14.19 4.25
N LEU A 21 -4.92 -12.93 3.87
CA LEU A 21 -3.97 -12.14 3.07
C LEU A 21 -3.03 -11.26 3.91
N GLN A 22 -3.21 -11.20 5.23
CA GLN A 22 -2.56 -10.23 6.13
C GLN A 22 -1.02 -10.23 6.08
N ASP A 23 -0.41 -11.35 5.69
CA ASP A 23 1.05 -11.47 5.58
C ASP A 23 1.60 -11.14 4.19
N THR A 24 0.73 -10.94 3.20
CA THR A 24 1.11 -10.82 1.77
C THR A 24 0.59 -9.56 1.09
N VAL A 25 -0.51 -9.01 1.58
CA VAL A 25 -1.19 -7.81 1.06
C VAL A 25 -1.40 -6.83 2.21
N PHE A 26 -0.92 -5.61 2.03
CA PHE A 26 -0.92 -4.55 3.05
C PHE A 26 -1.67 -3.33 2.53
N ILE A 27 -2.41 -2.66 3.39
CA ILE A 27 -2.97 -1.34 3.06
C ILE A 27 -1.82 -0.32 3.07
N ALA A 28 -1.63 0.34 1.93
CA ALA A 28 -0.53 1.26 1.69
C ALA A 28 -0.95 2.73 1.80
N ASN A 29 -2.19 3.04 1.41
CA ASN A 29 -2.75 4.37 1.51
C ASN A 29 -4.28 4.31 1.54
N ASP A 30 -4.90 5.04 2.46
CA ASP A 30 -6.34 5.35 2.42
C ASP A 30 -6.52 6.64 1.61
N ASN A 31 -6.65 6.50 0.30
CA ASN A 31 -6.43 7.61 -0.64
C ASN A 31 -7.62 8.56 -0.71
N ALA A 32 -8.84 8.03 -0.53
CA ALA A 32 -10.09 8.76 -0.42
C ALA A 32 -11.20 7.79 0.06
N ASP A 33 -12.36 8.33 0.43
CA ASP A 33 -13.54 7.50 0.71
C ASP A 33 -13.85 6.58 -0.48
N GLY A 34 -13.79 5.27 -0.23
CA GLY A 34 -14.00 4.26 -1.26
C GLY A 34 -12.80 4.06 -2.20
N GLN A 35 -11.60 4.55 -1.88
CA GLN A 35 -10.38 4.29 -2.64
C GLN A 35 -9.19 3.98 -1.72
N VAL A 36 -8.78 2.71 -1.71
CA VAL A 36 -7.65 2.24 -0.92
C VAL A 36 -6.56 1.69 -1.85
N VAL A 37 -5.30 1.97 -1.54
CA VAL A 37 -4.14 1.42 -2.25
C VAL A 37 -3.57 0.26 -1.45
N LEU A 38 -3.32 -0.86 -2.14
CA LEU A 38 -2.69 -2.06 -1.59
C LEU A 38 -1.23 -2.18 -2.05
N SER A 39 -0.39 -2.71 -1.18
CA SER A 39 1.02 -3.00 -1.42
C SER A 39 1.37 -4.42 -0.99
N GLY A 40 2.43 -4.96 -1.60
CA GLY A 40 2.81 -6.36 -1.48
C GLY A 40 3.66 -6.79 -2.68
N LEU A 41 4.17 -8.02 -2.65
CA LEU A 41 4.87 -8.60 -3.79
C LEU A 41 3.95 -8.58 -5.02
N LYS A 42 4.55 -8.41 -6.20
CA LYS A 42 3.82 -8.27 -7.47
C LYS A 42 2.80 -9.41 -7.66
N GLU A 43 3.25 -10.65 -7.50
CA GLU A 43 2.42 -11.85 -7.64
C GLU A 43 1.28 -11.91 -6.62
N ASN A 44 1.55 -11.58 -5.35
CA ASN A 44 0.50 -11.55 -4.30
C ASN A 44 -0.57 -10.49 -4.59
N ILE A 45 -0.16 -9.32 -5.11
CA ILE A 45 -1.10 -8.29 -5.54
C ILE A 45 -1.91 -8.76 -6.75
N GLU A 46 -1.26 -9.32 -7.77
CA GLU A 46 -1.94 -9.85 -8.98
C GLU A 46 -2.99 -10.89 -8.62
N ASN A 47 -2.59 -11.86 -7.80
CA ASN A 47 -3.45 -12.97 -7.41
C ASN A 47 -4.58 -12.55 -6.48
N SER A 48 -4.45 -11.47 -5.71
CA SER A 48 -5.51 -11.03 -4.78
C SER A 48 -6.57 -10.11 -5.42
N LEU A 49 -6.35 -9.53 -6.60
CA LEU A 49 -7.29 -8.54 -7.17
C LEU A 49 -8.70 -9.08 -7.39
N HIS A 50 -8.85 -10.37 -7.75
CA HIS A 50 -10.16 -10.97 -7.99
C HIS A 50 -11.00 -11.01 -6.70
N ILE A 51 -10.37 -11.31 -5.56
CA ILE A 51 -11.02 -11.37 -4.24
C ILE A 51 -11.72 -10.04 -3.93
N PHE A 52 -11.02 -8.92 -4.13
CA PHE A 52 -11.60 -7.59 -3.88
C PHE A 52 -12.77 -7.29 -4.82
N LYS A 53 -12.69 -7.70 -6.10
CA LYS A 53 -13.81 -7.53 -7.04
C LYS A 53 -15.02 -8.36 -6.65
N GLU A 54 -14.83 -9.62 -6.27
CA GLU A 54 -15.90 -10.53 -5.84
C GLU A 54 -16.57 -10.03 -4.55
N ASN A 55 -15.84 -9.31 -3.70
CA ASN A 55 -16.36 -8.68 -2.48
C ASN A 55 -16.83 -7.23 -2.68
N GLY A 56 -17.16 -6.83 -3.90
CA GLY A 56 -17.87 -5.57 -4.17
C GLY A 56 -17.00 -4.38 -4.60
N ALA A 57 -15.69 -4.56 -4.81
CA ALA A 57 -14.90 -3.50 -5.44
C ALA A 57 -15.39 -3.23 -6.86
N ARG A 58 -15.73 -1.97 -7.14
CA ARG A 58 -16.07 -1.49 -8.48
C ARG A 58 -14.91 -1.67 -9.46
N LYS A 59 -13.69 -1.41 -9.00
CA LYS A 59 -12.45 -1.69 -9.76
C LYS A 59 -11.35 -2.12 -8.81
N ALA A 60 -10.53 -3.06 -9.26
CA ALA A 60 -9.26 -3.44 -8.66
C ALA A 60 -8.23 -3.46 -9.80
N MET A 61 -7.19 -2.63 -9.71
CA MET A 61 -6.23 -2.46 -10.81
C MET A 61 -4.82 -2.26 -10.28
N GLN A 62 -3.84 -2.85 -10.97
CA GLN A 62 -2.42 -2.60 -10.67
C GLN A 62 -2.06 -1.15 -10.95
N LEU A 63 -1.13 -0.63 -10.15
CA LEU A 63 -0.50 0.66 -10.36
C LEU A 63 0.85 0.46 -11.07
N ALA A 64 1.17 1.37 -12.00
CA ALA A 64 2.44 1.39 -12.72
C ALA A 64 3.58 1.93 -11.85
N VAL A 65 3.97 1.16 -10.83
CA VAL A 65 5.04 1.46 -9.88
C VAL A 65 5.99 0.28 -9.75
N SER A 66 7.26 0.57 -9.46
CA SER A 66 8.35 -0.41 -9.49
C SER A 66 8.61 -1.14 -8.17
N ALA A 67 7.98 -0.73 -7.06
CA ALA A 67 8.26 -1.28 -5.73
C ALA A 67 7.01 -1.36 -4.83
N PRO A 68 7.03 -2.20 -3.77
CA PRO A 68 5.93 -2.34 -2.82
C PRO A 68 6.01 -1.25 -1.73
N PHE A 69 5.77 0.01 -2.07
CA PHE A 69 5.86 1.12 -1.11
C PHE A 69 4.85 1.00 0.05
N HIS A 70 5.15 1.65 1.17
CA HIS A 70 4.31 1.71 2.38
C HIS A 70 3.93 0.33 2.97
N CYS A 71 4.85 -0.64 2.95
CA CYS A 71 4.63 -1.94 3.62
C CYS A 71 5.92 -2.50 4.23
N PRO A 72 5.85 -3.55 5.07
CA PRO A 72 7.02 -4.13 5.75
C PRO A 72 8.17 -4.56 4.83
N LEU A 73 7.87 -4.87 3.56
CA LEU A 73 8.87 -5.25 2.55
C LEU A 73 9.87 -4.11 2.25
N MET A 74 9.55 -2.86 2.61
CA MET A 74 10.43 -1.71 2.44
C MET A 74 11.51 -1.57 3.52
N ARG A 75 11.52 -2.42 4.56
CA ARG A 75 12.49 -2.33 5.67
C ARG A 75 13.96 -2.25 5.21
N PRO A 76 14.44 -3.07 4.25
CA PRO A 76 15.84 -2.96 3.80
C PRO A 76 16.16 -1.59 3.19
N ALA A 77 15.22 -1.01 2.44
CA ALA A 77 15.39 0.33 1.87
C ALA A 77 15.35 1.42 2.94
N GLN A 78 14.49 1.26 3.96
CA GLN A 78 14.43 2.16 5.11
C GLN A 78 15.77 2.23 5.84
N GLU A 79 16.41 1.09 6.14
CA GLU A 79 17.68 1.04 6.87
C GLU A 79 18.82 1.76 6.11
N ILE A 80 18.88 1.57 4.79
CA ILE A 80 19.86 2.26 3.92
C ILE A 80 19.60 3.77 3.90
N MET A 81 18.33 4.16 3.78
CA MET A 81 17.93 5.56 3.73
C MET A 81 18.21 6.26 5.06
N GLU A 82 17.88 5.64 6.18
CA GLU A 82 18.14 6.15 7.53
C GLU A 82 19.62 6.45 7.73
N LYS A 83 20.50 5.50 7.40
CA LYS A 83 21.95 5.71 7.49
C LYS A 83 22.40 6.90 6.65
N SER A 84 21.88 7.02 5.43
CA SER A 84 22.25 8.08 4.49
C SER A 84 21.75 9.46 4.92
N LEU A 85 20.58 9.53 5.54
CA LEU A 85 19.96 10.77 6.00
C LEU A 85 20.42 11.19 7.39
N SER A 86 21.02 10.30 8.19
CA SER A 86 21.40 10.53 9.59
C SER A 86 22.28 11.78 9.83
N SER A 87 23.07 12.19 8.84
CA SER A 87 23.93 13.37 8.91
C SER A 87 23.31 14.64 8.32
N ILE A 88 22.12 14.55 7.71
CA ILE A 88 21.46 15.66 7.03
C ILE A 88 20.61 16.44 8.03
N LYS A 89 20.88 17.74 8.15
CA LYS A 89 20.05 18.65 8.95
C LYS A 89 18.95 19.26 8.09
N VAL A 90 17.70 18.95 8.40
CA VAL A 90 16.55 19.65 7.81
C VAL A 90 16.47 21.04 8.44
N GLN A 91 16.53 22.09 7.61
CA GLN A 91 16.36 23.48 8.05
C GLN A 91 14.94 23.94 7.76
N ASN A 92 14.39 24.77 8.65
CA ASN A 92 13.12 25.43 8.38
C ASN A 92 13.30 26.41 7.22
N LEU A 93 12.31 26.45 6.32
CA LEU A 93 12.19 27.54 5.35
C LEU A 93 12.07 28.86 6.11
N MET A 94 13.07 29.73 5.97
CA MET A 94 12.95 31.13 6.40
C MET A 94 12.14 31.85 5.32
N TYR A 95 10.85 32.08 5.60
CA TYR A 95 10.07 33.07 4.88
C TYR A 95 10.41 34.44 5.50
N LEU A 96 11.04 35.32 4.71
CA LEU A 96 11.19 36.75 5.00
C LEU A 96 9.94 37.50 4.52
#